data_AF-A0A2E9YCP5-F1
#
_entry.id   AF-A0A2E9YCP5-F1
#
_cell.length_a   1.000
_cell.length_b   1.000
_cell.length_c   1.000
_cell.angle_alpha   90.00
_cell.angle_beta   90.00
_cell.angle_gamma   90.00
#
_symmetry.space_group_name_H-M   'P 1'
#
loop_
_entity.id
_entity.type
_entity.pdbx_description
1 polymer ?
#
loop_
_entity_poly.entity_id
_entity_poly.type
_entity_poly.pdbx_seq_one_letter_code
_entity_poly.pdbx_strand_id
1 'polypeptide(L)'
;MGGARNCFGHDLFDLEYFYSNSESPESMNKLISSWGMNAELQWVIFIILCILVVSSTAWFILGRLKPSKLATELQVRTRSWWVMCACFIVTTLVHPLVTVLGLMYLSYALLREMYPLLKLDARERNVVLVCYATVPIQYGLAYFGMKTLFLAFIPVFMFVFIPFLLVVRGETKGIVRSISLMPYSLVAWVYGMSHLALLFQLPESAGSTAGPQGLLLYLIFLVGMNDVLQFAWGKILGRRPVLPTVSPNKTWEGLIGGVLSITLIAVAMRFLTPLNVWQAAIVGFVTAIAGFMGDAIASGIKRDIGIKNSGHAIPGHGGYLDRLDGFSAAAAPFFHLIFFFCYS
;
A
#
# COMPACT_ATOMS: atom_id res chain seq x y z
N MET A 1 65.86 53.59 -28.65
CA MET A 1 64.54 54.01 -29.16
C MET A 1 63.60 52.86 -28.86
N GLY A 2 62.56 52.92 -28.04
CA GLY A 2 61.67 54.00 -27.61
C GLY A 2 60.31 53.30 -27.50
N GLY A 3 59.74 53.24 -26.29
CA GLY A 3 58.66 52.31 -25.94
C GLY A 3 57.25 52.69 -26.40
N ALA A 4 56.29 51.81 -26.06
CA ALA A 4 55.01 52.15 -25.40
C ALA A 4 54.24 50.86 -25.03
N ARG A 5 53.84 50.78 -23.76
CA ARG A 5 52.78 49.90 -23.23
C ARG A 5 51.41 50.45 -23.69
N ASN A 6 50.27 49.76 -23.70
CA ASN A 6 49.57 49.20 -22.54
C ASN A 6 48.24 48.56 -22.97
N CYS A 7 47.84 47.55 -22.19
CA CYS A 7 46.49 47.25 -21.68
C CYS A 7 45.28 47.23 -22.62
N PHE A 8 44.76 46.04 -22.92
CA PHE A 8 43.35 45.64 -22.74
C PHE A 8 43.23 44.15 -23.08
N GLY A 9 43.11 43.30 -22.07
CA GLY A 9 43.09 41.85 -22.26
C GLY A 9 43.01 41.06 -20.95
N HIS A 10 42.27 41.56 -19.98
CA HIS A 10 41.79 40.84 -18.81
C HIS A 10 40.31 41.21 -18.71
N ASP A 11 39.42 40.22 -18.75
CA ASP A 11 37.97 40.26 -18.40
C ASP A 11 37.10 39.28 -19.21
N LEU A 12 37.68 38.38 -20.02
CA LEU A 12 36.91 37.31 -20.69
C LEU A 12 37.24 35.89 -20.22
N PHE A 13 38.28 35.69 -19.41
CA PHE A 13 38.65 34.36 -18.89
C PHE A 13 38.03 34.04 -17.52
N ASP A 14 37.48 35.02 -16.81
CA ASP A 14 36.91 34.82 -15.47
C ASP A 14 35.39 34.53 -15.48
N LEU A 15 34.71 34.74 -16.62
CA LEU A 15 33.27 34.45 -16.76
C LEU A 15 32.98 32.98 -17.12
N GLU A 16 33.90 32.28 -17.79
CA GLU A 16 33.78 30.84 -18.07
C GLU A 16 34.10 29.98 -16.83
N TYR A 17 35.00 30.45 -15.95
CA TYR A 17 35.32 29.73 -14.72
C TYR A 17 34.20 29.83 -13.66
N PHE A 18 33.42 30.92 -13.68
CA PHE A 18 32.30 31.11 -12.75
C PHE A 18 31.01 30.40 -13.18
N TYR A 19 30.85 30.06 -14.47
CA TYR A 19 29.72 29.25 -14.95
C TYR A 19 29.91 27.74 -14.70
N SER A 20 31.15 27.28 -14.50
CA SER A 20 31.47 25.88 -14.17
C SER A 20 31.12 25.48 -12.72
N ASN A 21 30.78 26.43 -11.85
CA ASN A 21 30.49 26.18 -10.42
C ASN A 21 29.08 26.64 -10.00
N SER A 22 28.13 26.67 -10.94
CA SER A 22 26.72 26.80 -10.57
C SER A 22 26.20 25.45 -10.05
N GLU A 23 25.94 25.39 -8.75
CA GLU A 23 25.45 24.21 -8.03
C GLU A 23 24.17 23.62 -8.65
N SER A 24 24.30 22.54 -9.41
CA SER A 24 23.25 21.54 -9.74
C SER A 24 23.89 20.40 -10.55
N PRO A 25 23.24 19.28 -10.88
CA PRO A 25 22.63 18.18 -10.10
C PRO A 25 23.62 17.03 -9.77
N GLU A 26 24.94 17.21 -9.94
CA GLU A 26 25.92 16.11 -9.83
C GLU A 26 26.16 15.59 -8.39
N SER A 27 26.11 16.46 -7.38
CA SER A 27 26.28 16.07 -5.98
C SER A 27 25.08 15.23 -5.47
N MET A 28 23.88 15.53 -5.95
CA MET A 28 22.68 14.74 -5.68
C MET A 28 22.76 13.37 -6.37
N ASN A 29 23.23 13.31 -7.62
CA ASN A 29 23.46 12.05 -8.34
C ASN A 29 24.50 11.14 -7.66
N LYS A 30 25.48 11.70 -6.94
CA LYS A 30 26.48 10.93 -6.16
C LYS A 30 25.93 10.38 -4.84
N LEU A 31 25.01 11.08 -4.17
CA LEU A 31 24.27 10.52 -3.03
C LEU A 31 23.28 9.44 -3.49
N ILE A 32 22.64 9.67 -4.64
CA ILE A 32 21.73 8.76 -5.34
C ILE A 32 22.41 7.44 -5.76
N SER A 33 23.66 7.48 -6.25
CA SER A 33 24.36 6.26 -6.68
C SER A 33 24.92 5.39 -5.55
N SER A 34 25.02 5.91 -4.32
CA SER A 34 25.63 5.19 -3.19
C SER A 34 24.78 4.05 -2.62
N TRP A 35 23.49 3.98 -2.97
CA TRP A 35 22.54 2.96 -2.48
C TRP A 35 22.18 1.87 -3.50
N GLY A 36 22.76 1.87 -4.71
CA GLY A 36 22.46 0.85 -5.73
C GLY A 36 20.98 0.77 -6.15
N MET A 37 20.19 1.80 -5.85
CA MET A 37 18.75 1.87 -6.14
C MET A 37 18.48 2.58 -7.47
N ASN A 38 17.43 2.15 -8.17
CA ASN A 38 16.96 2.83 -9.38
C ASN A 38 16.56 4.28 -9.09
N ALA A 39 16.99 5.22 -9.94
CA ALA A 39 16.71 6.65 -9.77
C ALA A 39 15.21 6.96 -9.68
N GLU A 40 14.37 6.23 -10.42
CA GLU A 40 12.91 6.37 -10.38
C GLU A 40 12.33 6.04 -9.00
N LEU A 41 12.83 5.00 -8.33
CA LEU A 41 12.39 4.63 -6.99
C LEU A 41 12.74 5.72 -5.99
N GLN A 42 13.94 6.27 -6.09
CA GLN A 42 14.40 7.35 -5.21
C GLN A 42 13.58 8.62 -5.39
N TRP A 43 13.26 9.00 -6.62
CA TRP A 43 12.39 10.15 -6.89
C TRP A 43 11.00 9.97 -6.29
N VAL A 44 10.40 8.79 -6.40
CA VAL A 44 9.07 8.55 -5.81
C VAL A 44 9.13 8.55 -4.29
N ILE A 45 10.15 7.92 -3.69
CA ILE A 45 10.35 7.97 -2.24
C ILE A 45 10.55 9.42 -1.79
N PHE A 46 11.33 10.21 -2.51
CA PHE A 46 11.53 11.62 -2.24
C PHE A 46 10.21 12.40 -2.32
N ILE A 47 9.41 12.19 -3.37
CA ILE A 47 8.08 12.80 -3.50
C ILE A 47 7.17 12.43 -2.33
N ILE A 48 7.14 11.15 -1.93
CA ILE A 48 6.37 10.68 -0.77
C ILE A 48 6.82 11.42 0.49
N LEU A 49 8.13 11.49 0.74
CA LEU A 49 8.69 12.19 1.92
C LEU A 49 8.37 13.69 1.87
N CYS A 50 8.49 14.34 0.72
CA CYS A 50 8.11 15.74 0.55
C CYS A 50 6.63 15.97 0.85
N ILE A 51 5.72 15.12 0.33
CA ILE A 51 4.29 15.19 0.63
C ILE A 51 4.05 15.04 2.13
N LEU A 52 4.75 14.12 2.81
CA LEU A 52 4.63 13.92 4.25
C LEU A 52 5.16 15.12 5.06
N VAL A 53 6.28 15.71 4.66
CA VAL A 53 6.84 16.90 5.32
C VAL A 53 5.92 18.10 5.12
N VAL A 54 5.49 18.36 3.89
CA VAL A 54 4.59 19.48 3.54
C VAL A 54 3.27 19.34 4.29
N SER A 55 2.64 18.16 4.27
CA SER A 55 1.40 17.92 5.02
C SER A 55 1.61 18.07 6.53
N SER A 56 2.69 17.52 7.10
CA SER A 56 2.99 17.67 8.54
C SER A 56 3.14 19.14 8.94
N THR A 57 3.83 19.92 8.10
CA THR A 57 4.07 21.34 8.33
C THR A 57 2.78 22.15 8.20
N ALA A 58 1.99 21.87 7.15
CA ALA A 58 0.70 22.51 6.92
C ALA A 58 -0.26 22.27 8.10
N TRP A 59 -0.36 21.03 8.60
CA TRP A 59 -1.23 20.72 9.74
C TRP A 59 -0.71 21.27 11.06
N PHE A 60 0.62 21.35 11.25
CA PHE A 60 1.20 22.00 12.41
C PHE A 60 0.87 23.49 12.45
N ILE A 61 1.04 24.19 11.33
CA ILE A 61 0.70 25.62 11.18
C ILE A 61 -0.80 25.83 11.37
N LEU A 62 -1.64 25.02 10.71
CA LEU A 62 -3.09 25.11 10.84
C LEU A 62 -3.56 24.87 12.30
N GLY A 63 -2.93 23.93 13.00
CA GLY A 63 -3.21 23.65 14.41
C GLY A 63 -2.82 24.80 15.35
N ARG A 64 -1.81 25.60 14.98
CA ARG A 64 -1.42 26.82 15.71
C ARG A 64 -2.32 28.01 15.41
N LEU A 65 -2.80 28.15 14.18
CA LEU A 65 -3.62 29.29 13.75
C LEU A 65 -5.11 29.12 14.07
N LYS A 66 -5.66 27.91 13.88
CA LYS A 66 -7.06 27.58 14.13
C LYS A 66 -7.18 26.18 14.73
N PRO A 67 -7.06 26.04 16.07
CA PRO A 67 -7.25 24.75 16.73
C PRO A 67 -8.69 24.27 16.49
N SER A 68 -8.81 23.26 15.65
CA SER A 68 -10.09 22.62 15.31
C SER A 68 -9.96 21.12 15.45
N LYS A 69 -11.07 20.43 15.74
CA LYS A 69 -11.09 18.96 15.82
C LYS A 69 -10.56 18.30 14.53
N LEU A 70 -10.77 18.94 13.38
CA LEU A 70 -10.29 18.50 12.09
C LEU A 70 -8.75 18.62 11.96
N ALA A 71 -8.15 19.71 12.46
CA ALA A 71 -6.70 19.88 12.47
C ALA A 71 -6.03 18.78 13.30
N THR A 72 -6.55 18.50 14.50
CA THR A 72 -6.03 17.43 15.37
C THR A 72 -6.19 16.05 14.73
N GLU A 73 -7.32 15.77 14.08
CA GLU A 73 -7.55 14.51 13.36
C GLU A 73 -6.54 14.31 12.22
N LEU A 74 -6.26 15.36 11.44
CA LEU A 74 -5.30 15.31 10.32
C LEU A 74 -3.84 15.19 10.77
N GLN A 75 -3.46 15.81 11.89
CA GLN A 75 -2.13 15.63 12.47
C GLN A 75 -1.88 14.18 12.91
N VAL A 76 -2.84 13.56 13.60
CA VAL A 76 -2.75 12.16 14.02
C VAL A 76 -2.71 11.22 12.81
N ARG A 77 -3.47 11.54 11.74
CA ARG A 77 -3.41 10.83 10.46
C ARG A 77 -2.02 10.86 9.85
N THR A 78 -1.45 12.06 9.74
CA THR A 78 -0.14 12.26 9.11
C THR A 78 0.98 11.57 9.89
N ARG A 79 0.92 11.56 11.23
CA ARG A 79 1.91 10.84 12.05
C ARG A 79 1.90 9.33 11.82
N SER A 80 0.73 8.75 11.60
CA SER A 80 0.60 7.31 11.31
C SER A 80 1.12 6.98 9.90
N TRP A 81 0.91 7.87 8.94
CA TRP A 81 1.47 7.78 7.60
C TRP A 81 3.01 7.76 7.60
N TRP A 82 3.67 8.54 8.46
CA TRP A 82 5.12 8.46 8.63
C TRP A 82 5.60 7.06 9.02
N VAL A 83 4.92 6.41 9.98
CA VAL A 83 5.28 5.06 10.44
C VAL A 83 5.07 4.03 9.33
N MET A 84 3.93 4.11 8.63
CA MET A 84 3.61 3.19 7.53
C MET A 84 4.56 3.35 6.36
N CYS A 85 4.79 4.58 5.89
CA CYS A 85 5.72 4.85 4.79
C CYS A 85 7.15 4.43 5.16
N ALA A 86 7.61 4.70 6.39
CA ALA A 86 8.93 4.24 6.83
C ALA A 86 9.04 2.72 6.80
N CYS A 87 8.03 1.99 7.30
CA CYS A 87 8.01 0.53 7.27
C CYS A 87 7.99 -0.01 5.83
N PHE A 88 7.19 0.58 4.93
CA PHE A 88 7.13 0.19 3.53
C PHE A 88 8.39 0.51 2.75
N ILE A 89 9.00 1.67 2.98
CA ILE A 89 10.27 2.04 2.36
C ILE A 89 11.36 1.06 2.81
N VAL A 90 11.50 0.79 4.10
CA VAL A 90 12.48 -0.17 4.61
C VAL A 90 12.25 -1.57 4.03
N THR A 91 10.99 -2.04 4.00
CA THR A 91 10.69 -3.37 3.44
C THR A 91 10.92 -3.44 1.93
N THR A 92 10.72 -2.36 1.18
CA THR A 92 10.90 -2.34 -0.28
C THR A 92 12.37 -2.24 -0.70
N LEU A 93 13.24 -1.66 0.13
CA LEU A 93 14.61 -1.29 -0.27
C LEU A 93 15.72 -2.25 0.14
N VAL A 94 15.48 -3.19 1.05
CA VAL A 94 16.57 -3.99 1.63
C VAL A 94 16.90 -5.22 0.80
N HIS A 95 15.95 -6.16 0.63
CA HIS A 95 16.16 -7.42 -0.08
C HIS A 95 14.79 -8.10 -0.30
N PRO A 96 14.54 -8.79 -1.44
CA PRO A 96 13.26 -9.46 -1.70
C PRO A 96 12.80 -10.38 -0.56
N LEU A 97 13.72 -11.15 0.02
CA LEU A 97 13.42 -11.99 1.19
C LEU A 97 12.91 -11.18 2.39
N VAL A 98 13.51 -10.02 2.68
CA VAL A 98 13.09 -9.16 3.80
C VAL A 98 11.71 -8.59 3.53
N THR A 99 11.42 -8.20 2.28
CA THR A 99 10.09 -7.75 1.87
C THR A 99 9.04 -8.85 2.08
N VAL A 100 9.32 -10.07 1.61
CA VAL A 100 8.43 -11.22 1.76
C VAL A 100 8.17 -11.54 3.23
N LEU A 101 9.22 -11.55 4.07
CA LEU A 101 9.08 -11.77 5.51
C LEU A 101 8.28 -10.65 6.20
N GLY A 102 8.48 -9.40 5.80
CA GLY A 102 7.71 -8.25 6.30
C GLY A 102 6.23 -8.37 5.95
N LEU A 103 5.91 -8.67 4.70
CA LEU A 103 4.53 -8.88 4.24
C LEU A 103 3.89 -10.10 4.93
N MET A 104 4.65 -11.18 5.12
CA MET A 104 4.21 -12.36 5.87
C MET A 104 3.85 -12.00 7.31
N TYR A 105 4.69 -11.20 7.98
CA TYR A 105 4.41 -10.71 9.33
C TYR A 105 3.15 -9.83 9.37
N LEU A 106 2.93 -8.95 8.38
CA LEU A 106 1.73 -8.14 8.31
C LEU A 106 0.46 -9.00 8.18
N SER A 107 0.46 -9.99 7.29
CA SER A 107 -0.67 -10.93 7.16
C SER A 107 -0.93 -11.72 8.45
N TYR A 108 0.14 -12.16 9.13
CA TYR A 108 0.02 -12.77 10.45
C TYR A 108 -0.58 -11.81 11.49
N ALA A 109 -0.13 -10.55 11.52
CA ALA A 109 -0.63 -9.53 12.43
C ALA A 109 -2.12 -9.24 12.19
N LEU A 110 -2.56 -9.21 10.93
CA LEU A 110 -3.97 -9.05 10.56
C LEU A 110 -4.84 -10.18 11.09
N LEU A 111 -4.43 -11.45 10.90
CA LEU A 111 -5.15 -12.59 11.46
C LEU A 111 -5.16 -12.56 13.00
N ARG A 112 -4.02 -12.23 13.61
CA ARG A 112 -3.88 -12.12 15.07
C ARG A 112 -4.80 -11.07 15.66
N GLU A 113 -5.03 -9.98 14.95
CA GLU A 113 -5.96 -8.94 15.37
C GLU A 113 -7.42 -9.34 15.13
N MET A 114 -7.73 -10.04 14.04
CA MET A 114 -9.10 -10.44 13.70
C MET A 114 -9.66 -11.57 14.54
N TYR A 115 -8.91 -12.66 14.72
CA TYR A 115 -9.45 -13.87 15.36
C TYR A 115 -9.99 -13.68 16.78
N PRO A 116 -9.37 -12.88 17.66
CA PRO A 116 -9.96 -12.57 18.96
C PRO A 116 -11.29 -11.82 18.87
N LEU A 117 -11.46 -10.95 17.87
CA LEU A 117 -12.68 -10.15 17.66
C LEU A 117 -13.83 -11.01 17.12
N LEU A 118 -13.50 -12.08 16.40
CA LEU A 118 -14.48 -13.04 15.90
C LEU A 118 -15.07 -13.92 17.01
N LYS A 119 -14.80 -13.68 18.30
CA LYS A 119 -15.38 -14.44 19.44
C LYS A 119 -15.37 -15.95 19.14
N LEU A 120 -14.21 -16.45 18.73
CA LEU A 120 -14.03 -17.85 18.41
C LEU A 120 -13.98 -18.66 19.71
N ASP A 121 -14.63 -19.80 19.73
CA ASP A 121 -14.66 -20.68 20.89
C ASP A 121 -13.28 -21.33 21.11
N ALA A 122 -12.97 -21.71 22.35
CA ALA A 122 -11.75 -22.48 22.67
C ALA A 122 -11.61 -23.76 21.82
N ARG A 123 -12.75 -24.26 21.33
CA ARG A 123 -12.90 -25.43 20.47
C ARG A 123 -12.27 -25.19 19.10
N GLU A 124 -12.36 -23.97 18.57
CA GLU A 124 -11.87 -23.58 17.24
C GLU A 124 -10.37 -23.33 17.21
N ARG A 125 -9.71 -23.32 18.38
CA ARG A 125 -8.31 -22.98 18.56
C ARG A 125 -7.34 -23.78 17.67
N ASN A 126 -7.52 -25.10 17.51
CA ASN A 126 -6.57 -25.85 16.66
C ASN A 126 -6.77 -25.54 15.17
N VAL A 127 -8.00 -25.23 14.73
CA VAL A 127 -8.23 -24.79 13.33
C VAL A 127 -7.64 -23.39 13.14
N VAL A 128 -7.73 -22.52 14.14
CA VAL A 128 -7.02 -21.24 14.15
C VAL A 128 -5.50 -21.42 14.00
N LEU A 129 -4.90 -22.42 14.68
CA LEU A 129 -3.48 -22.76 14.50
C LEU A 129 -3.17 -23.21 13.07
N VAL A 130 -4.05 -24.01 12.45
CA VAL A 130 -3.90 -24.38 11.03
C VAL A 130 -3.97 -23.13 10.15
N CYS A 131 -4.90 -22.21 10.39
CA CYS A 131 -4.96 -20.94 9.68
C CYS A 131 -3.65 -20.14 9.82
N TYR A 132 -3.04 -20.06 11.00
CA TYR A 132 -1.73 -19.42 11.14
C TYR A 132 -0.62 -20.15 10.38
N ALA A 133 -0.65 -21.48 10.34
CA ALA A 133 0.30 -22.28 9.56
C ALA A 133 0.15 -22.07 8.04
N THR A 134 -1.03 -21.67 7.55
CA THR A 134 -1.21 -21.33 6.12
C THR A 134 -0.40 -20.11 5.68
N VAL A 135 -0.10 -19.17 6.59
CA VAL A 135 0.63 -17.94 6.29
C VAL A 135 2.04 -18.21 5.76
N PRO A 136 2.95 -18.89 6.50
CA PRO A 136 4.29 -19.17 5.99
C PRO A 136 4.27 -20.06 4.75
N ILE A 137 3.30 -20.97 4.62
CA ILE A 137 3.17 -21.82 3.42
C ILE A 137 2.84 -20.95 2.20
N GLN A 138 1.83 -20.08 2.29
CA GLN A 138 1.42 -19.21 1.19
C GLN A 138 2.55 -18.28 0.75
N TYR A 139 3.26 -17.67 1.69
CA TYR A 139 4.41 -16.79 1.39
C TYR A 139 5.62 -17.58 0.88
N GLY A 140 5.84 -18.81 1.35
CA GLY A 140 6.85 -19.71 0.81
C GLY A 140 6.57 -20.08 -0.65
N LEU A 141 5.31 -20.40 -0.98
CA LEU A 141 4.89 -20.67 -2.36
C LEU A 141 5.11 -19.46 -3.28
N ALA A 142 4.88 -18.25 -2.78
CA ALA A 142 5.18 -17.02 -3.51
C ALA A 142 6.69 -16.84 -3.71
N TYR A 143 7.49 -17.07 -2.66
CA TYR A 143 8.95 -16.90 -2.68
C TYR A 143 9.67 -17.88 -3.61
N PHE A 144 9.25 -19.16 -3.62
CA PHE A 144 9.79 -20.17 -4.54
C PHE A 144 9.17 -20.09 -5.94
N GLY A 145 8.26 -19.15 -6.16
CA GLY A 145 7.65 -18.93 -7.46
C GLY A 145 6.75 -20.03 -7.98
N MET A 146 6.17 -20.83 -7.07
CA MET A 146 5.24 -21.91 -7.40
C MET A 146 3.84 -21.35 -7.71
N LYS A 147 3.71 -20.55 -8.78
CA LYS A 147 2.51 -19.73 -9.08
C LYS A 147 1.21 -20.54 -9.10
N THR A 148 1.18 -21.68 -9.78
CA THR A 148 -0.02 -22.53 -9.87
C THR A 148 -0.48 -23.01 -8.49
N LEU A 149 0.46 -23.46 -7.66
CA LEU A 149 0.15 -23.92 -6.32
C LEU A 149 -0.24 -22.74 -5.40
N PHE A 150 0.43 -21.60 -5.52
CA PHE A 150 0.09 -20.36 -4.80
C PHE A 150 -1.36 -19.92 -5.06
N LEU A 151 -1.79 -19.93 -6.33
CA LEU A 151 -3.16 -19.52 -6.72
C LEU A 151 -4.22 -20.51 -6.24
N ALA A 152 -3.87 -21.80 -6.14
CA ALA A 152 -4.79 -22.84 -5.69
C ALA A 152 -4.81 -23.03 -4.16
N PHE A 153 -3.70 -22.77 -3.45
CA PHE A 153 -3.51 -23.17 -2.05
C PHE A 153 -4.62 -22.67 -1.13
N ILE A 154 -4.85 -21.35 -1.07
CA ILE A 154 -5.91 -20.81 -0.21
C ILE A 154 -7.31 -20.98 -0.84
N PRO A 155 -7.57 -20.51 -2.06
CA PRO A 155 -8.93 -20.47 -2.62
C PRO A 155 -9.52 -21.85 -2.95
N VAL A 156 -8.68 -22.86 -3.20
CA VAL A 156 -9.14 -24.22 -3.55
C VAL A 156 -8.91 -25.17 -2.38
N PHE A 157 -7.65 -25.33 -1.93
CA PHE A 157 -7.34 -26.35 -0.92
C PHE A 157 -7.79 -25.94 0.47
N MET A 158 -7.38 -24.76 0.98
CA MET A 158 -7.75 -24.34 2.33
C MET A 158 -9.23 -23.98 2.45
N PHE A 159 -9.84 -23.48 1.38
CA PHE A 159 -11.28 -23.20 1.34
C PHE A 159 -12.13 -24.44 1.62
N VAL A 160 -11.70 -25.63 1.19
CA VAL A 160 -12.36 -26.91 1.48
C VAL A 160 -11.83 -27.54 2.78
N PHE A 161 -10.53 -27.48 3.01
CA PHE A 161 -9.88 -28.14 4.13
C PHE A 161 -10.24 -27.54 5.49
N ILE A 162 -10.34 -26.21 5.60
CA ILE A 162 -10.69 -25.55 6.86
C ILE A 162 -12.11 -25.92 7.33
N PRO A 163 -13.17 -25.84 6.50
CA PRO A 163 -14.49 -26.35 6.86
C PRO A 163 -14.49 -27.84 7.20
N PHE A 164 -13.75 -28.67 6.46
CA PHE A 164 -13.64 -30.10 6.75
C PHE A 164 -13.07 -30.34 8.15
N LEU A 165 -12.00 -29.64 8.54
CA LEU A 165 -11.42 -29.73 9.89
C LEU A 165 -12.40 -29.29 10.99
N LEU A 166 -13.25 -28.31 10.70
CA LEU A 166 -14.32 -27.90 11.62
C LEU A 166 -15.38 -29.01 11.78
N VAL A 167 -15.76 -29.70 10.69
CA VAL A 167 -16.75 -30.79 10.71
C VAL A 167 -16.22 -32.07 11.37
N VAL A 168 -14.98 -32.48 11.09
CA VAL A 168 -14.36 -33.70 11.65
C VAL A 168 -14.34 -33.69 13.18
N ARG A 169 -14.43 -32.50 13.78
CA ARG A 169 -14.50 -32.32 15.24
C ARG A 169 -15.86 -32.69 15.85
N GLY A 170 -16.88 -32.97 15.03
CA GLY A 170 -18.15 -33.55 15.46
C GLY A 170 -19.16 -32.59 16.10
N GLU A 171 -18.94 -31.28 16.01
CA GLU A 171 -19.76 -30.25 16.67
C GLU A 171 -20.39 -29.31 15.64
N THR A 172 -21.71 -29.10 15.72
CA THR A 172 -22.48 -28.36 14.70
C THR A 172 -22.89 -26.96 15.14
N LYS A 173 -22.72 -26.62 16.42
CA LYS A 173 -23.10 -25.30 16.96
C LYS A 173 -22.21 -24.20 16.39
N GLY A 174 -22.82 -23.18 15.79
CA GLY A 174 -22.09 -22.04 15.23
C GLY A 174 -21.28 -22.36 13.96
N ILE A 175 -21.35 -23.59 13.44
CA ILE A 175 -20.47 -24.05 12.35
C ILE A 175 -20.59 -23.19 11.09
N VAL A 176 -21.80 -22.76 10.73
CA VAL A 176 -22.05 -21.90 9.56
C VAL A 176 -21.26 -20.58 9.65
N ARG A 177 -21.17 -20.01 10.85
CA ARG A 177 -20.38 -18.80 11.10
C ARG A 177 -18.89 -19.09 10.90
N SER A 178 -18.38 -20.16 11.48
CA SER A 178 -16.95 -20.53 11.42
C SER A 178 -16.47 -20.91 10.03
N ILE A 179 -17.25 -21.71 9.29
CA ILE A 179 -16.93 -22.13 7.91
C ILE A 179 -17.01 -20.96 6.93
N SER A 180 -17.76 -19.90 7.27
CA SER A 180 -17.80 -18.68 6.45
C SER A 180 -16.63 -17.76 6.80
N LEU A 181 -16.39 -17.52 8.09
CA LEU A 181 -15.41 -16.53 8.56
C LEU A 181 -13.96 -16.98 8.37
N MET A 182 -13.61 -18.21 8.73
CA MET A 182 -12.20 -18.64 8.71
C MET A 182 -11.62 -18.71 7.29
N PRO A 183 -12.26 -19.38 6.30
CA PRO A 183 -11.76 -19.37 4.93
C PRO A 183 -11.77 -17.95 4.32
N TYR A 184 -12.83 -17.18 4.58
CA TYR A 184 -12.90 -15.80 4.12
C TYR A 184 -11.75 -14.96 4.67
N SER A 185 -11.41 -15.11 5.95
CA SER A 185 -10.31 -14.38 6.57
C SER A 185 -8.94 -14.73 5.95
N LEU A 186 -8.73 -15.98 5.54
CA LEU A 186 -7.53 -16.38 4.81
C LEU A 186 -7.49 -15.74 3.42
N VAL A 187 -8.62 -15.71 2.72
CA VAL A 187 -8.71 -15.07 1.39
C VAL A 187 -8.45 -13.56 1.49
N ALA A 188 -9.13 -12.87 2.41
CA ALA A 188 -9.01 -11.42 2.57
C ALA A 188 -7.61 -11.02 3.06
N TRP A 189 -7.16 -11.57 4.20
CA TRP A 189 -6.02 -11.02 4.92
C TRP A 189 -4.68 -11.67 4.58
N VAL A 190 -4.70 -12.86 3.99
CA VAL A 190 -3.47 -13.61 3.64
C VAL A 190 -3.31 -13.72 2.13
N TYR A 191 -4.29 -14.31 1.44
CA TYR A 191 -4.22 -14.54 -0.01
C TYR A 191 -4.06 -13.22 -0.75
N GLY A 192 -4.93 -12.23 -0.51
CA GLY A 192 -4.83 -10.90 -1.09
C GLY A 192 -3.44 -10.27 -0.89
N MET A 193 -3.02 -10.12 0.36
CA MET A 193 -1.72 -9.53 0.73
C MET A 193 -0.52 -10.30 0.17
N SER A 194 -0.58 -11.63 0.07
CA SER A 194 0.52 -12.45 -0.43
C SER A 194 0.81 -12.25 -1.93
N HIS A 195 -0.11 -11.66 -2.70
CA HIS A 195 0.17 -11.28 -4.10
C HIS A 195 1.25 -10.20 -4.20
N LEU A 196 1.41 -9.38 -3.16
CA LEU A 196 2.50 -8.41 -3.08
C LEU A 196 3.88 -9.09 -3.06
N ALA A 197 3.97 -10.27 -2.42
CA ALA A 197 5.18 -11.09 -2.44
C ALA A 197 5.37 -11.75 -3.82
N LEU A 198 4.29 -12.17 -4.47
CA LEU A 198 4.35 -12.81 -5.79
C LEU A 198 4.84 -11.85 -6.90
N LEU A 199 4.71 -10.53 -6.72
CA LEU A 199 5.28 -9.52 -7.64
C LEU A 199 6.78 -9.72 -7.85
N PHE A 200 7.51 -10.16 -6.82
CA PHE A 200 8.97 -10.39 -6.87
C PHE A 200 9.38 -11.60 -7.71
N GLN A 201 8.42 -12.42 -8.12
CA GLN A 201 8.66 -13.55 -9.03
C GLN A 201 8.33 -13.22 -10.49
N LEU A 202 7.77 -12.05 -10.76
CA LEU A 202 7.55 -11.63 -12.14
C LEU A 202 8.90 -11.50 -12.85
N PRO A 203 9.04 -12.03 -14.09
CA PRO A 203 10.23 -11.80 -14.89
C PRO A 203 10.48 -10.30 -15.05
N GLU A 204 11.74 -9.89 -15.20
CA GLU A 204 12.01 -8.49 -15.55
C GLU A 204 11.43 -8.20 -16.95
N SER A 205 10.36 -7.43 -17.01
CA SER A 205 9.76 -7.00 -18.28
C SER A 205 10.61 -5.93 -18.93
N ALA A 206 10.91 -6.10 -20.23
CA ALA A 206 11.51 -5.07 -21.06
C ALA A 206 10.57 -3.85 -21.15
N GLY A 207 10.80 -2.83 -20.31
CA GLY A 207 9.99 -1.60 -20.32
C GLY A 207 9.86 -0.88 -18.97
N SER A 208 10.18 -1.54 -17.85
CA SER A 208 10.22 -0.88 -16.54
C SER A 208 11.62 -0.96 -15.95
N THR A 209 12.20 0.18 -15.58
CA THR A 209 13.52 0.21 -14.94
C THR A 209 13.43 -0.07 -13.44
N ALA A 210 12.24 0.08 -12.83
CA ALA A 210 12.05 0.02 -11.38
C ALA A 210 11.84 -1.40 -10.80
N GLY A 211 11.57 -2.40 -11.65
CA GLY A 211 11.42 -3.80 -11.24
C GLY A 211 10.23 -4.08 -10.30
N PRO A 212 10.21 -5.25 -9.61
CA PRO A 212 9.15 -5.62 -8.67
C PRO A 212 8.95 -4.63 -7.52
N GLN A 213 10.02 -3.98 -7.07
CA GLN A 213 10.00 -2.93 -6.06
C GLN A 213 9.19 -1.72 -6.54
N GLY A 214 9.30 -1.36 -7.82
CA GLY A 214 8.52 -0.31 -8.46
C GLY A 214 7.02 -0.62 -8.43
N LEU A 215 6.64 -1.85 -8.79
CA LEU A 215 5.25 -2.31 -8.75
C LEU A 215 4.67 -2.31 -7.32
N LEU A 216 5.46 -2.75 -6.34
CA LEU A 216 5.07 -2.73 -4.93
C LEU A 216 4.84 -1.29 -4.45
N LEU A 217 5.79 -0.39 -4.71
CA LEU A 217 5.71 1.02 -4.33
C LEU A 217 4.53 1.72 -5.01
N TYR A 218 4.31 1.43 -6.30
CA TYR A 218 3.19 1.92 -7.08
C TYR A 218 1.86 1.57 -6.42
N LEU A 219 1.63 0.28 -6.10
CA LEU A 219 0.39 -0.14 -5.47
C LEU A 219 0.22 0.45 -4.06
N ILE A 220 1.27 0.47 -3.24
CA ILE A 220 1.24 1.08 -1.89
C ILE A 220 0.82 2.54 -1.97
N PHE A 221 1.38 3.28 -2.92
CA PHE A 221 1.05 4.68 -3.11
C PHE A 221 -0.39 4.86 -3.57
N LEU A 222 -0.87 4.07 -4.54
CA LEU A 222 -2.23 4.18 -5.04
C LEU A 222 -3.27 3.86 -3.95
N VAL A 223 -3.14 2.72 -3.26
CA VAL A 223 -4.07 2.35 -2.19
C VAL A 223 -4.03 3.38 -1.07
N GLY A 224 -2.84 3.85 -0.72
CA GLY A 224 -2.69 4.81 0.36
C GLY A 224 -3.26 6.20 0.06
N MET A 225 -3.04 6.70 -1.15
CA MET A 225 -3.64 7.96 -1.59
C MET A 225 -5.15 7.84 -1.80
N ASN A 226 -5.66 6.64 -2.12
CA ASN A 226 -7.08 6.44 -2.37
C ASN A 226 -7.91 6.84 -1.13
N ASP A 227 -7.50 6.41 0.06
CA ASP A 227 -8.19 6.78 1.30
C ASP A 227 -8.14 8.27 1.60
N VAL A 228 -6.99 8.90 1.33
CA VAL A 228 -6.80 10.34 1.54
C VAL A 228 -7.68 11.14 0.60
N LEU A 229 -7.68 10.79 -0.70
CA LEU A 229 -8.43 11.50 -1.73
C LEU A 229 -9.93 11.28 -1.59
N GLN A 230 -10.38 10.06 -1.28
CA GLN A 230 -11.79 9.82 -1.00
C GLN A 230 -12.28 10.63 0.21
N PHE A 231 -11.47 10.73 1.27
CA PHE A 231 -11.79 11.57 2.42
C PHE A 231 -11.81 13.05 2.05
N ALA A 232 -10.83 13.54 1.29
CA ALA A 232 -10.76 14.94 0.87
C ALA A 232 -11.96 15.34 -0.01
N TRP A 233 -12.24 14.59 -1.06
CA TRP A 233 -13.41 14.81 -1.93
C TRP A 233 -14.72 14.65 -1.17
N GLY A 234 -14.80 13.68 -0.26
CA GLY A 234 -15.97 13.48 0.59
C GLY A 234 -16.22 14.64 1.57
N LYS A 235 -15.17 15.35 2.00
CA LYS A 235 -15.32 16.56 2.84
C LYS A 235 -15.68 17.81 2.05
N ILE A 236 -15.17 17.95 0.83
CA ILE A 236 -15.39 19.14 0.00
C ILE A 236 -16.76 19.10 -0.69
N LEU A 237 -17.11 17.95 -1.27
CA LEU A 237 -18.30 17.79 -2.11
C LEU A 237 -19.32 16.80 -1.56
N GLY A 238 -18.99 16.06 -0.51
CA GLY A 238 -19.82 14.95 -0.04
C GLY A 238 -21.18 15.39 0.50
N ARG A 239 -22.23 14.75 -0.03
CA ARG A 239 -23.62 14.96 0.42
C ARG A 239 -24.33 13.64 0.67
N ARG A 240 -24.05 12.62 -0.14
CA ARG A 240 -24.77 11.34 -0.10
C ARG A 240 -23.88 10.22 0.42
N PRO A 241 -24.14 9.65 1.60
CA PRO A 241 -23.37 8.51 2.11
C PRO A 241 -23.54 7.29 1.20
N VAL A 242 -22.45 6.59 0.91
CA VAL A 242 -22.48 5.33 0.13
C VAL A 242 -23.01 4.18 0.98
N LEU A 243 -22.55 4.11 2.23
CA LEU A 243 -22.85 3.03 3.15
C LEU A 243 -23.32 3.60 4.50
N PRO A 244 -24.59 4.07 4.61
CA PRO A 244 -25.07 4.82 5.77
C PRO A 244 -24.92 4.07 7.10
N THR A 245 -25.12 2.74 7.10
CA THR A 245 -25.07 1.89 8.29
C THR A 245 -23.65 1.43 8.64
N VAL A 246 -22.79 1.23 7.64
CA VAL A 246 -21.44 0.68 7.81
C VAL A 246 -20.41 1.79 8.04
N SER A 247 -20.43 2.82 7.18
CA SER A 247 -19.50 3.94 7.16
C SER A 247 -20.20 5.24 6.71
N PRO A 248 -20.91 5.93 7.63
CA PRO A 248 -21.71 7.11 7.29
C PRO A 248 -20.88 8.30 6.76
N ASN A 249 -19.57 8.30 6.99
CA ASN A 249 -18.67 9.35 6.55
C ASN A 249 -18.16 9.16 5.11
N LYS A 250 -18.38 8.00 4.48
CA LYS A 250 -17.96 7.73 3.10
C LYS A 250 -19.09 8.13 2.15
N THR A 251 -18.84 9.06 1.24
CA THR A 251 -19.85 9.62 0.33
C THR A 251 -19.61 9.23 -1.13
N TRP A 252 -20.67 9.23 -1.94
CA TRP A 252 -20.58 8.92 -3.38
C TRP A 252 -19.68 9.90 -4.11
N GLU A 253 -19.76 11.18 -3.75
CA GLU A 253 -18.90 12.22 -4.31
C GLU A 253 -17.43 12.00 -3.93
N GLY A 254 -17.18 11.53 -2.70
CA GLY A 254 -15.85 11.13 -2.24
C GLY A 254 -15.31 9.92 -3.01
N LEU A 255 -16.13 8.89 -3.21
CA LEU A 255 -15.75 7.70 -3.97
C LEU A 255 -15.41 8.04 -5.43
N ILE A 256 -16.29 8.77 -6.12
CA ILE A 256 -16.10 9.14 -7.53
C ILE A 256 -14.86 10.04 -7.67
N GLY A 257 -14.73 11.07 -6.84
CA GLY A 257 -13.57 11.97 -6.87
C GLY A 257 -12.26 11.24 -6.57
N GLY A 258 -12.27 10.33 -5.58
CA GLY A 258 -11.13 9.48 -5.24
C GLY A 258 -10.71 8.56 -6.38
N VAL A 259 -11.65 7.82 -6.97
CA VAL A 259 -11.39 6.90 -8.10
C VAL A 259 -10.82 7.66 -9.31
N LEU A 260 -11.41 8.80 -9.67
CA LEU A 260 -10.91 9.62 -10.79
C LEU A 260 -9.50 10.14 -10.51
N SER A 261 -9.25 10.61 -9.29
CA SER A 261 -7.92 11.13 -8.90
C SER A 261 -6.86 10.04 -8.90
N ILE A 262 -7.18 8.85 -8.37
CA ILE A 262 -6.27 7.70 -8.36
C ILE A 262 -6.02 7.16 -9.75
N THR A 263 -7.03 7.16 -10.63
CA THR A 263 -6.86 6.80 -12.04
C THR A 263 -5.85 7.72 -12.73
N LEU A 264 -5.92 9.04 -12.48
CA LEU A 264 -4.98 10.00 -13.04
C LEU A 264 -3.57 9.84 -12.44
N ILE A 265 -3.46 9.64 -11.13
CA ILE A 265 -2.19 9.39 -10.43
C ILE A 265 -1.54 8.10 -10.95
N ALA A 266 -2.33 7.05 -11.19
CA ALA A 266 -1.86 5.79 -11.76
C ALA A 266 -1.22 6.00 -13.14
N VAL A 267 -1.83 6.81 -13.99
CA VAL A 267 -1.26 7.19 -15.30
C VAL A 267 0.01 8.02 -15.14
N ALA A 268 0.02 8.99 -14.21
CA ALA A 268 1.18 9.85 -13.96
C ALA A 268 2.39 9.07 -13.42
N MET A 269 2.14 8.07 -12.58
CA MET A 269 3.17 7.20 -11.98
C MET A 269 3.52 5.99 -12.84
N ARG A 270 3.02 5.91 -14.08
CA ARG A 270 3.23 4.73 -14.94
C ARG A 270 4.71 4.41 -15.18
N PHE A 271 5.62 5.37 -15.02
CA PHE A 271 7.06 5.15 -15.19
C PHE A 271 7.61 4.05 -14.26
N LEU A 272 7.01 3.84 -13.07
CA LEU A 272 7.33 2.73 -12.18
C LEU A 272 6.87 1.35 -12.69
N THR A 273 6.17 1.29 -13.82
CA THR A 273 5.48 0.10 -14.31
C THR A 273 5.73 -0.07 -15.80
N PRO A 274 5.62 -1.28 -16.34
CA PRO A 274 5.70 -1.51 -17.79
C PRO A 274 4.39 -1.15 -18.55
N LEU A 275 3.48 -0.38 -17.94
CA LEU A 275 2.14 -0.14 -18.47
C LEU A 275 2.07 1.04 -19.45
N ASN A 276 1.24 0.86 -20.49
CA ASN A 276 0.78 1.95 -21.35
C ASN A 276 -0.27 2.81 -20.64
N VAL A 277 -0.54 4.00 -21.17
CA VAL A 277 -1.46 5.00 -20.57
C VAL A 277 -2.84 4.41 -20.24
N TRP A 278 -3.47 3.71 -21.19
CA TRP A 278 -4.81 3.14 -20.96
C TRP A 278 -4.78 1.97 -19.97
N GLN A 279 -3.71 1.17 -19.96
CA GLN A 279 -3.54 0.05 -19.02
C GLN A 279 -3.35 0.57 -17.59
N ALA A 280 -2.51 1.60 -17.41
CA ALA A 280 -2.32 2.27 -16.13
C ALA A 280 -3.62 2.91 -15.62
N ALA A 281 -4.45 3.47 -16.51
CA ALA A 281 -5.76 3.99 -16.13
C ALA A 281 -6.69 2.87 -15.63
N ILE A 282 -6.76 1.73 -16.33
CA ILE A 282 -7.57 0.57 -15.89
C ILE A 282 -7.07 0.03 -14.53
N VAL A 283 -5.76 -0.14 -14.39
CA VAL A 283 -5.16 -0.61 -13.13
C VAL A 283 -5.49 0.35 -11.99
N GLY A 284 -5.29 1.66 -12.18
CA GLY A 284 -5.64 2.67 -11.18
C GLY A 284 -7.11 2.66 -10.80
N PHE A 285 -8.00 2.58 -11.78
CA PHE A 285 -9.45 2.51 -11.57
C PHE A 285 -9.85 1.27 -10.75
N VAL A 286 -9.38 0.09 -11.15
CA VAL A 286 -9.69 -1.17 -10.46
C VAL A 286 -9.09 -1.19 -9.04
N THR A 287 -7.84 -0.74 -8.87
CA THR A 287 -7.21 -0.63 -7.56
C THR A 287 -7.97 0.32 -6.64
N ALA A 288 -8.47 1.45 -7.14
CA ALA A 288 -9.24 2.39 -6.34
C ALA A 288 -10.59 1.81 -5.86
N ILE A 289 -11.30 1.11 -6.74
CA ILE A 289 -12.56 0.44 -6.40
C ILE A 289 -12.32 -0.71 -5.43
N ALA A 290 -11.34 -1.57 -5.73
CA ALA A 290 -11.01 -2.70 -4.86
C ALA A 290 -10.56 -2.23 -3.47
N GLY A 291 -9.77 -1.15 -3.38
CA GLY A 291 -9.41 -0.54 -2.12
C GLY A 291 -10.62 -0.07 -1.32
N PHE A 292 -11.60 0.57 -1.97
CA PHE A 292 -12.87 0.94 -1.32
C PHE A 292 -13.67 -0.28 -0.86
N MET A 293 -13.72 -1.35 -1.68
CA MET A 293 -14.39 -2.60 -1.31
C MET A 293 -13.75 -3.23 -0.07
N GLY A 294 -12.42 -3.25 0.02
CA GLY A 294 -11.69 -3.75 1.19
C GLY A 294 -12.05 -3.01 2.47
N ASP A 295 -11.97 -1.67 2.46
CA ASP A 295 -12.38 -0.81 3.59
C ASP A 295 -13.86 -1.02 3.96
N ALA A 296 -14.75 -1.09 2.96
CA ALA A 296 -16.18 -1.31 3.18
C ALA A 296 -16.46 -2.67 3.85
N ILE A 297 -15.82 -3.74 3.39
CA ILE A 297 -16.00 -5.07 3.96
C ILE A 297 -15.43 -5.15 5.38
N ALA A 298 -14.22 -4.64 5.60
CA ALA A 298 -13.61 -4.56 6.93
C ALA A 298 -14.50 -3.77 7.90
N SER A 299 -15.02 -2.62 7.44
CA SER A 299 -15.96 -1.81 8.20
C SER A 299 -17.24 -2.57 8.51
N GLY A 300 -17.79 -3.34 7.57
CA GLY A 300 -18.99 -4.17 7.77
C GLY A 300 -18.78 -5.21 8.87
N ILE A 301 -17.66 -5.94 8.83
CA ILE A 301 -17.28 -6.93 9.84
C ILE A 301 -17.15 -6.27 11.22
N LYS A 302 -16.52 -5.10 11.30
CA LYS A 302 -16.38 -4.34 12.56
C LYS A 302 -17.76 -3.98 13.14
N ARG A 303 -18.72 -3.58 12.29
CA ARG A 303 -20.09 -3.23 12.74
C ARG A 303 -20.88 -4.42 13.24
N ASP A 304 -20.76 -5.57 12.59
CA ASP A 304 -21.40 -6.82 13.04
C ASP A 304 -20.92 -7.22 14.45
N ILE A 305 -19.62 -7.04 14.73
CA ILE A 305 -19.01 -7.34 16.03
C ILE A 305 -19.32 -6.25 17.09
N GLY A 306 -19.86 -5.10 16.68
CA GLY A 306 -20.19 -3.97 17.57
C GLY A 306 -19.00 -3.07 17.89
N ILE A 307 -17.92 -3.13 17.11
CA ILE A 307 -16.70 -2.31 17.30
C ILE A 307 -16.53 -1.31 16.14
N LYS A 308 -15.73 -0.26 16.37
CA LYS A 308 -15.38 0.72 15.34
C LYS A 308 -13.96 0.54 14.81
N ASN A 309 -13.00 0.35 15.73
CA ASN A 309 -11.59 0.13 15.41
C ASN A 309 -11.24 -1.31 15.83
N SER A 310 -10.37 -1.97 15.07
CA SER A 310 -10.00 -3.36 15.32
C SER A 310 -9.02 -3.53 16.49
N GLY A 311 -8.25 -2.49 16.82
CA GLY A 311 -7.24 -2.56 17.87
C GLY A 311 -6.61 -1.22 18.22
N HIS A 312 -5.50 -1.27 18.96
CA HIS A 312 -4.71 -0.10 19.40
C HIS A 312 -3.23 -0.20 18.98
N ALA A 313 -2.92 -1.05 17.99
CA ALA A 313 -1.55 -1.32 17.59
C ALA A 313 -0.83 -0.07 17.04
N ILE A 314 -1.57 0.88 16.45
CA ILE A 314 -1.01 2.12 15.91
C ILE A 314 -1.61 3.32 16.68
N PRO A 315 -0.79 4.02 17.50
CA PRO A 315 -1.26 5.11 18.36
C PRO A 315 -1.99 6.20 17.58
N GLY A 316 -3.31 6.30 17.82
CA GLY A 316 -4.21 7.29 17.24
C GLY A 316 -4.99 6.83 16.01
N HIS A 317 -4.81 5.59 15.55
CA HIS A 317 -5.27 5.16 14.22
C HIS A 317 -5.93 3.77 14.13
N GLY A 318 -6.14 3.11 15.27
CA GLY A 318 -6.71 1.76 15.29
C GLY A 318 -5.60 0.71 15.27
N GLY A 319 -5.88 -0.47 14.72
CA GLY A 319 -4.84 -1.49 14.54
C GLY A 319 -4.43 -1.71 13.09
N TYR A 320 -3.75 -2.82 12.83
CA TYR A 320 -3.20 -3.15 11.50
C TYR A 320 -4.31 -3.33 10.47
N LEU A 321 -5.45 -3.90 10.88
CA LEU A 321 -6.59 -4.09 9.97
C LEU A 321 -7.15 -2.77 9.44
N ASP A 322 -7.27 -1.77 10.31
CA ASP A 322 -7.77 -0.43 9.95
C ASP A 322 -6.84 0.33 8.97
N ARG A 323 -5.68 -0.24 8.61
CA ARG A 323 -4.70 0.35 7.69
C ARG A 323 -4.46 -0.47 6.43
N LEU A 324 -4.68 -1.77 6.51
CA LEU A 324 -4.40 -2.72 5.42
C LEU A 324 -5.69 -3.30 4.83
N ASP A 325 -6.86 -2.82 5.24
CA ASP A 325 -8.15 -3.23 4.71
C ASP A 325 -8.28 -2.96 3.21
N GLY A 326 -7.87 -1.78 2.73
CA GLY A 326 -7.83 -1.50 1.29
C GLY A 326 -6.88 -2.42 0.51
N PHE A 327 -5.74 -2.78 1.10
CA PHE A 327 -4.76 -3.67 0.46
C PHE A 327 -5.27 -5.10 0.29
N SER A 328 -6.04 -5.58 1.27
CA SER A 328 -6.60 -6.95 1.29
C SER A 328 -7.38 -7.28 0.02
N ALA A 329 -8.13 -6.31 -0.51
CA ALA A 329 -8.94 -6.47 -1.71
C ALA A 329 -8.22 -5.99 -2.99
N ALA A 330 -7.31 -5.01 -2.90
CA ALA A 330 -6.67 -4.42 -4.08
C ALA A 330 -5.46 -5.21 -4.60
N ALA A 331 -4.72 -5.91 -3.74
CA ALA A 331 -3.43 -6.53 -4.11
C ALA A 331 -3.56 -7.67 -5.13
N ALA A 332 -4.56 -8.55 -5.00
CA ALA A 332 -4.75 -9.66 -5.94
C ALA A 332 -5.21 -9.19 -7.33
N PRO A 333 -6.26 -8.34 -7.48
CA PRO A 333 -6.63 -7.78 -8.78
C PRO A 333 -5.48 -7.00 -9.44
N PHE A 334 -4.73 -6.23 -8.66
CA PHE A 334 -3.55 -5.52 -9.17
C PHE A 334 -2.54 -6.48 -9.79
N PHE A 335 -2.12 -7.52 -9.05
CA PHE A 335 -1.18 -8.52 -9.56
C PHE A 335 -1.69 -9.17 -10.85
N HIS A 336 -2.95 -9.59 -10.89
CA HIS A 336 -3.51 -10.25 -12.06
C HIS A 336 -3.61 -9.32 -13.28
N LEU A 337 -3.91 -8.04 -13.10
CA LEU A 337 -3.92 -7.07 -14.19
C LEU A 337 -2.50 -6.82 -14.73
N ILE A 338 -1.51 -6.67 -13.85
CA ILE A 338 -0.10 -6.56 -14.27
C ILE A 338 0.32 -7.82 -15.03
N PHE A 339 0.00 -9.00 -14.51
CA PHE A 339 0.30 -10.27 -15.16
C PHE A 339 -0.36 -10.38 -16.54
N PHE A 340 -1.64 -10.01 -16.63
CA PHE A 340 -2.41 -10.07 -17.88
C PHE A 340 -1.90 -9.10 -18.94
N PHE A 341 -1.61 -7.85 -18.59
CA PHE A 341 -1.21 -6.84 -19.58
C PHE A 341 0.25 -6.95 -20.03
N CYS A 342 1.12 -7.55 -19.22
CA CYS A 342 2.57 -7.50 -19.44
C CYS A 342 3.23 -8.87 -19.64
N TYR A 343 2.55 -9.97 -19.27
CA TYR A 343 3.15 -11.31 -19.25
C TYR A 343 2.23 -12.41 -19.82
N SER A 344 1.05 -12.05 -20.33
CA SER A 344 0.15 -12.93 -21.07
C SER A 344 0.16 -12.51 -22.54
#